data_AF-A0A2W4S347-F1
#
_entry.id   AF-A0A2W4S347-F1
#
_cell.length_a   1.000
_cell.length_b   1.000
_cell.length_c   1.000
_cell.angle_alpha   90.00
_cell.angle_beta   90.00
_cell.angle_gamma   90.00
#
_symmetry.space_group_name_H-M   'P 1'
#
loop_
_entity.id
_entity.type
_entity.pdbx_description
1 polymer ?
#
loop_
_entity_poly.entity_id
_entity_poly.type
_entity_poly.pdbx_seq_one_letter_code
_entity_poly.pdbx_strand_id
1 'polypeptide(L)' 'MSVYYRCKACGGEHPPPVSYAEKLYFDAAATLELQFECPETGREGLYNRTDMVWREDTEPEEAQPSMSG' A
#
# COMPACT_ATOMS: atom_id res chain seq x y z
N MET A 1 8.97 -2.97 1.24
CA MET A 1 8.01 -2.64 0.16
C MET A 1 6.62 -2.69 0.77
N SER A 2 5.83 -1.64 0.58
CA SER A 2 4.58 -1.46 1.32
C SER A 2 3.43 -1.18 0.36
N VAL A 3 2.34 -1.95 0.49
CA VAL A 3 1.10 -1.71 -0.27
C VAL A 3 0.19 -0.86 0.59
N TYR A 4 -0.47 0.12 -0.04
CA TYR A 4 -1.47 0.96 0.61
C TYR A 4 -2.73 0.99 -0.23
N TYR A 5 -3.89 1.11 0.42
CA TYR A 5 -5.15 1.35 -0.27
C TYR A 5 -5.78 2.66 0.24
N ARG A 6 -6.53 3.33 -0.64
CA ARG A 6 -7.33 4.48 -0.22
C ARG A 6 -8.67 4.00 0.31
N CYS A 7 -8.91 4.20 1.60
CA CYS A 7 -10.11 3.73 2.26
C CYS A 7 -11.35 4.47 1.76
N LYS A 8 -12.37 3.70 1.33
CA LYS A 8 -13.66 4.25 0.88
C LYS A 8 -14.54 4.73 2.06
N ALA A 9 -14.23 4.30 3.29
CA ALA A 9 -14.99 4.66 4.49
C ALA A 9 -14.50 5.97 5.14
N CYS A 10 -13.19 6.12 5.38
CA CYS A 10 -12.61 7.29 6.04
C CYS A 10 -11.87 8.24 5.08
N GLY A 11 -11.60 7.83 3.84
CA GLY A 11 -10.84 8.61 2.86
C GLY A 11 -9.32 8.59 3.04
N GLY A 12 -8.81 8.04 4.15
CA GLY A 12 -7.40 7.91 4.47
C GLY A 12 -6.69 6.77 3.75
N GLU A 13 -5.36 6.71 3.88
CA GLU A 13 -4.54 5.61 3.35
C GLU A 13 -4.19 4.62 4.45
N HIS A 14 -4.37 3.32 4.17
CA HIS A 14 -4.09 2.26 5.12
C HIS A 14 -3.32 1.11 4.46
N PRO A 15 -2.50 0.36 5.22
CA PRO A 15 -2.01 -0.91 4.76
C PRO A 15 -3.17 -1.90 4.64
N PRO A 16 -3.24 -2.72 3.58
CA PRO A 16 -4.20 -3.81 3.51
C PRO A 16 -3.89 -4.86 4.59
N PRO A 17 -4.89 -5.60 5.10
CA PRO A 17 -4.69 -6.69 6.06
C PRO A 17 -3.92 -7.88 5.46
N VAL A 18 -3.81 -7.93 4.13
CA VAL A 18 -3.00 -8.91 3.40
C VAL A 18 -1.65 -8.31 3.03
N SER A 19 -0.57 -9.03 3.33
CA SER A 19 0.76 -8.67 2.88
C SER A 19 1.08 -9.33 1.54
N TYR A 20 1.77 -8.60 0.67
CA TYR A 20 2.27 -9.11 -0.60
C TYR A 20 3.79 -9.16 -0.53
N ALA A 21 4.36 -10.35 -0.62
CA ALA A 21 5.81 -10.54 -0.54
C ALA A 21 6.55 -9.96 -1.76
N GLU A 22 5.93 -10.04 -2.95
CA GLU A 22 6.52 -9.55 -4.20
C GLU A 22 5.47 -8.84 -5.04
N LYS A 23 5.94 -7.90 -5.87
CA LYS A 23 5.09 -7.12 -6.79
C LYS A 23 4.32 -8.01 -7.75
N LEU A 24 4.90 -9.13 -8.19
CA LEU A 24 4.25 -10.09 -9.08
C LEU A 24 2.95 -10.63 -8.47
N TYR A 25 2.95 -10.96 -7.18
CA TYR A 25 1.75 -11.43 -6.47
C TYR A 25 0.71 -10.33 -6.29
N PHE A 26 1.16 -9.09 -6.07
CA PHE A 26 0.26 -7.93 -6.04
C PHE A 26 -0.40 -7.68 -7.40
N ASP A 27 0.36 -7.74 -8.49
CA ASP A 27 -0.17 -7.55 -9.85
C ASP A 27 -1.11 -8.71 -10.26
N ALA A 28 -0.83 -9.94 -9.82
CA ALA A 28 -1.71 -11.08 -10.03
C ALA A 28 -3.04 -10.98 -9.26
N ALA A 29 -3.06 -10.30 -8.11
CA ALA A 29 -4.27 -10.07 -7.32
C ALA A 29 -5.26 -9.07 -7.98
N ALA A 30 -4.91 -8.48 -9.13
CA ALA A 30 -5.76 -7.51 -9.84
C ALA A 30 -7.13 -8.03 -10.27
N THR A 31 -7.33 -9.35 -10.28
CA THR A 31 -8.61 -9.99 -10.62
C THR A 31 -9.49 -10.28 -9.41
N LEU A 32 -9.02 -10.03 -8.18
CA LEU A 32 -9.73 -10.36 -6.94
C LEU A 32 -10.39 -9.11 -6.33
N GLU A 33 -11.68 -9.22 -6.01
CA GLU A 33 -12.35 -8.29 -5.09
C GLU A 33 -11.99 -8.68 -3.65
N LEU A 34 -11.39 -7.74 -2.92
CA LEU A 34 -10.91 -7.92 -1.56
C LEU A 34 -11.76 -7.08 -0.61
N GLN A 35 -12.31 -7.71 0.42
CA GLN A 35 -13.08 -7.03 1.46
C GLN A 35 -12.15 -6.64 2.62
N PHE A 36 -12.08 -5.35 2.94
CA PHE A 36 -11.31 -4.85 4.08
C PHE A 36 -12.17 -4.03 5.02
N GLU A 37 -11.93 -4.21 6.31
CA GLU A 37 -12.46 -3.34 7.35
C GLU A 37 -11.55 -2.11 7.51
N CYS A 38 -12.16 -0.93 7.59
CA CYS A 38 -11.46 0.31 7.90
C CYS A 38 -11.05 0.33 9.38
N PRO A 39 -9.74 0.48 9.70
CA PRO A 39 -9.27 0.48 11.10
C PRO A 39 -9.79 1.66 11.93
N GLU A 40 -10.16 2.77 11.28
CA GLU A 40 -10.63 3.99 11.95
C GLU A 40 -12.15 3.98 12.21
N THR A 41 -12.93 3.33 11.34
CA THR A 41 -14.40 3.45 11.35
C THR A 41 -15.11 2.11 11.55
N GLY A 42 -14.39 0.99 11.47
CA GLY A 42 -14.95 -0.37 11.52
C GLY A 42 -15.85 -0.71 10.33
N ARG A 43 -15.90 0.13 9.30
CA ARG A 43 -16.74 -0.11 8.12
C ARG A 43 -15.99 -0.93 7.09
N GLU A 44 -16.66 -1.94 6.56
CA GLU A 44 -16.14 -2.75 5.47
C GLU A 44 -16.30 -2.05 4.12
N GLY A 45 -15.35 -2.31 3.22
CA GLY A 45 -15.40 -1.90 1.83
C GLY A 45 -14.79 -2.96 0.92
N LEU A 46 -15.26 -3.00 -0.33
CA LEU A 46 -14.66 -3.81 -1.39
C LEU A 46 -13.61 -2.98 -2.13
N TYR A 47 -12.43 -3.58 -2.31
CA TYR A 47 -11.27 -3.00 -2.94
C TYR A 47 -10.74 -3.96 -4.00
N ASN A 48 -10.29 -3.41 -5.12
CA ASN A 48 -9.53 -4.16 -6.10
C ASN A 48 -8.13 -3.54 -6.22
N ARG A 49 -7.27 -4.12 -7.05
CA ARG A 49 -5.89 -3.62 -7.22
C ARG A 49 -5.81 -2.16 -7.66
N THR A 50 -6.79 -1.64 -8.41
CA THR A 50 -6.79 -0.21 -8.82
C THR A 50 -7.05 0.74 -7.65
N ASP A 51 -7.63 0.24 -6.56
CA ASP A 51 -7.77 0.98 -5.30
C ASP A 51 -6.50 0.93 -4.44
N MET A 52 -5.48 0.17 -4.87
CA MET A 52 -4.25 -0.08 -4.15
C MET A 52 -3.02 0.46 -4.89
N VAL A 53 -2.02 0.85 -4.11
CA VAL A 53 -0.75 1.40 -4.59
C VAL A 53 0.39 0.61 -3.97
N TRP A 54 1.23 0.02 -4.83
CA TRP A 54 2.52 -0.54 -4.44
C TRP A 54 3.53 0.61 -4.28
N ARG A 55 4.07 0.79 -3.08
CA ARG A 55 5.18 1.72 -2.83
C ARG A 55 6.45 0.90 -2.65
N GLU A 56 7.38 1.09 -3.57
CA GLU A 56 8.77 0.71 -3.34
C GLU A 56 9.28 1.66 -2.26
N ASP A 57 9.86 1.11 -1.20
CA ASP A 57 10.63 1.93 -0.27
C ASP A 57 11.80 2.44 -1.11
N THR A 58 11.66 3.64 -1.64
CA THR A 58 12.82 4.38 -2.12
C THR A 58 13.61 4.58 -0.85
N GLU A 59 14.73 3.86 -0.69
CA GLU A 59 15.69 4.17 0.35
C GLU A 59 15.86 5.70 0.33
N PRO A 60 15.69 6.41 1.46
CA PRO A 60 15.98 7.83 1.47
C PRO A 60 17.43 7.92 0.99
N GLU A 61 17.62 8.53 -0.19
CA GLU A 61 18.92 8.75 -0.80
C GLU A 61 19.84 9.24 0.31
N GLU A 62 20.75 8.36 0.78
CA GLU A 62 21.65 8.68 1.87
C GLU A 62 22.35 9.96 1.44
N ALA A 63 22.04 11.06 2.14
CA ALA A 63 22.61 12.36 1.86
C ALA A 63 24.13 12.19 1.80
N GLN A 64 24.68 12.22 0.58
CA GLN A 64 26.10 12.01 0.36
C GLN A 64 26.84 13.00 1.26
N PRO A 65 27.77 12.55 2.14
CA PRO A 65 28.56 13.48 2.90
C PRO A 65 29.39 14.28 1.89
N SER A 66 29.05 15.56 1.75
CA SER A 66 29.84 16.53 1.00
C SER A 66 31.17 16.70 1.74
N MET A 67 32.14 15.84 1.45
CA MET A 67 33.51 16.01 1.91
C MET A 67 34.15 17.10 1.06
N SER A 68 33.96 18.36 1.50
CA SER A 68 34.86 19.46 1.17
C SER A 68 35.91 19.53 2.27
N GLY A 69 37.18 19.27 1.94
CA GLY A 69 38.32 19.37 2.85
C GLY A 69 39.61 18.91 2.21
#